data_AF-A0A1I2KQ14-F1
#
_entry.id   AF-A0A1I2KQ14-F1
#
_cell.length_a   1.000
_cell.length_b   1.000
_cell.length_c   1.000
_cell.angle_alpha   90.00
_cell.angle_beta   90.00
_cell.angle_gamma   90.00
#
_symmetry.space_group_name_H-M   'P 1'
#
loop_
_entity.id
_entity.type
_entity.pdbx_description
1 polymer ?
#
loop_
_entity_poly.entity_id
_entity_poly.type
_entity_poly.pdbx_seq_one_letter_code
_entity_poly.pdbx_strand_id
1 'polypeptide(L)'
;MNFLQAGLLKLLPTTIMWLLLAYLGFKCLDMLLGILKAWKNNNYRSGKMRDGIVRWIAEIVAIVFVVVVDMVLGLNFYLCGFTLSLFVYKEAGSILENLTECGVEMPLAVKEKLEVFNKKESKVE
;
A
#
# COMPACT_ATOMS: atom_id res chain seq x y z
N MET A 1 20.64 -14.38 13.46
CA MET A 1 21.19 -13.06 13.08
C MET A 1 20.02 -12.12 12.83
N ASN A 2 19.70 -11.22 13.76
CA ASN A 2 18.54 -10.32 13.65
C ASN A 2 18.82 -9.22 12.62
N PHE A 3 18.64 -9.50 11.33
CA PHE A 3 18.78 -8.51 10.24
C PHE A 3 17.84 -7.31 10.44
N LEU A 4 16.78 -7.50 11.23
CA LEU A 4 15.81 -6.49 11.62
C LEU A 4 16.37 -5.47 12.64
N GLN A 5 17.47 -5.75 13.35
CA GLN A 5 18.03 -4.86 14.37
C GLN A 5 19.20 -4.01 13.87
N ALA A 6 19.01 -3.30 12.76
CA ALA A 6 20.00 -2.35 12.23
C ALA A 6 19.46 -0.90 12.21
N GLY A 7 20.22 0.05 12.76
CA GLY A 7 19.95 1.49 12.65
C GLY A 7 18.59 1.93 13.22
N LEU A 8 17.92 2.84 12.51
CA LEU A 8 16.63 3.44 12.88
C LEU A 8 15.52 2.39 13.14
N LEU A 9 15.62 1.21 12.52
CA LEU A 9 14.65 0.11 12.68
C LEU A 9 14.67 -0.49 14.09
N LYS A 10 15.77 -0.34 14.85
CA LYS A 10 15.86 -0.77 16.24
C LYS A 10 14.98 0.07 17.18
N LEU A 11 14.62 1.30 16.77
CA LEU A 11 13.79 2.21 17.56
C LEU A 11 12.30 1.89 17.47
N LEU A 12 11.90 1.08 16.49
CA LEU A 12 10.51 0.73 16.26
C LEU A 12 10.12 -0.52 17.06
N PRO A 13 8.90 -0.57 17.64
CA PRO A 13 8.37 -1.80 18.21
C PRO A 13 8.26 -2.89 17.15
N THR A 14 8.48 -4.15 17.54
CA THR A 14 8.43 -5.31 16.64
C THR A 14 7.15 -5.39 15.82
N THR A 15 6.00 -5.02 16.39
CA THR A 15 4.71 -4.99 15.69
C THR A 15 4.71 -4.01 14.53
N ILE A 16 5.26 -2.80 14.73
CA ILE A 16 5.34 -1.77 13.69
C ILE A 16 6.28 -2.21 12.57
N MET A 17 7.35 -2.92 12.90
CA MET A 17 8.28 -3.45 11.91
C MET A 17 7.60 -4.47 10.99
N TRP A 18 6.85 -5.42 11.55
CA TRP A 18 6.09 -6.38 10.75
C TRP A 18 5.05 -5.71 9.86
N LEU A 19 4.40 -4.67 10.37
CA LEU A 19 3.41 -3.92 9.60
C LEU A 19 4.06 -3.11 8.46
N LEU A 20 5.22 -2.52 8.69
CA LEU A 20 6.03 -1.86 7.65
C LEU A 20 6.47 -2.86 6.58
N LEU A 21 6.93 -4.05 6.97
CA LEU A 21 7.28 -5.11 6.03
C LEU A 21 6.08 -5.61 5.22
N ALA A 22 4.92 -5.76 5.87
CA ALA A 22 3.68 -6.12 5.19
C ALA A 22 3.29 -5.06 4.16
N TYR A 23 3.38 -3.77 4.51
CA TYR A 23 3.14 -2.66 3.59
C TYR A 23 4.09 -2.71 2.38
N LEU A 24 5.40 -2.83 2.61
CA LEU A 24 6.38 -2.92 1.53
C LEU A 24 6.15 -4.14 0.63
N GLY A 25 5.83 -5.29 1.24
CA GLY A 25 5.48 -6.51 0.51
C GLY A 25 4.24 -6.32 -0.37
N PHE A 26 3.18 -5.73 0.17
CA PHE A 26 1.96 -5.45 -0.58
C PHE A 26 2.22 -4.45 -1.71
N LYS A 27 3.01 -3.41 -1.46
CA LYS A 27 3.39 -2.42 -2.48
C LYS A 27 4.14 -3.06 -3.65
N CYS A 28 5.07 -3.96 -3.35
CA CYS A 28 5.79 -4.72 -4.38
C CYS A 28 4.85 -5.62 -5.18
N LEU A 29 3.96 -6.35 -4.52
CA LEU A 29 2.97 -7.20 -5.18
C LEU A 29 2.02 -6.37 -6.07
N ASP A 30 1.56 -5.24 -5.57
CA ASP A 30 0.69 -4.33 -6.32
C ASP A 30 1.38 -3.81 -7.59
N MET A 31 2.64 -3.37 -7.49
CA MET A 31 3.40 -2.91 -8.64
C MET A 31 3.60 -4.01 -9.68
N LEU A 32 3.92 -5.24 -9.25
CA LEU A 32 4.06 -6.39 -10.15
C LEU A 32 2.73 -6.70 -10.85
N LEU A 33 1.63 -6.73 -10.11
CA LEU A 33 0.29 -6.96 -10.66
C LEU A 33 -0.13 -5.84 -11.61
N GLY A 34 0.20 -4.58 -11.30
CA GLY A 34 -0.02 -3.44 -12.18
C GLY A 34 0.71 -3.57 -13.52
N ILE A 35 1.94 -4.11 -13.51
CA ILE A 35 2.70 -4.41 -14.74
C ILE A 35 2.04 -5.56 -15.50
N LEU A 36 1.66 -6.65 -14.83
CA LEU A 36 0.98 -7.80 -15.46
C LEU A 36 -0.34 -7.38 -16.12
N LYS A 37 -1.15 -6.58 -15.43
CA LYS A 37 -2.37 -5.96 -15.94
C LYS A 37 -2.09 -5.12 -17.19
N ALA A 38 -1.06 -4.26 -17.14
CA ALA A 38 -0.73 -3.40 -18.25
C ALA A 38 -0.25 -4.19 -19.48
N TRP A 39 0.44 -5.30 -19.25
CA TRP A 39 0.87 -6.21 -20.31
C TRP A 39 -0.31 -6.96 -20.94
N LYS A 40 -1.20 -7.53 -20.11
CA LYS A 40 -2.43 -8.20 -20.58
C LYS A 40 -3.30 -7.27 -21.43
N ASN A 41 -3.43 -6.00 -21.04
CA ASN A 41 -4.24 -5.01 -21.73
C ASN A 41 -3.48 -4.26 -22.83
N ASN A 42 -2.21 -4.63 -23.10
CA ASN A 42 -1.32 -4.02 -24.10
C ASN A 42 -1.25 -2.49 -24.01
N ASN A 43 -1.37 -1.95 -22.79
CA ASN A 43 -1.49 -0.51 -22.51
C ASN A 43 -0.37 -0.01 -21.59
N TYR A 44 0.79 -0.68 -21.64
CA TYR A 44 1.95 -0.30 -20.87
C TYR A 44 2.42 1.12 -21.22
N ARG A 45 2.46 2.00 -20.22
CA ARG A 45 2.95 3.38 -20.35
C ARG A 45 3.96 3.65 -19.25
N SER A 46 5.20 3.95 -19.64
CA SER A 46 6.31 4.26 -18.73
C SER A 46 6.00 5.43 -17.79
N GLY A 47 5.24 6.43 -18.26
CA GLY A 47 4.76 7.54 -17.45
C GLY A 47 3.94 7.08 -16.24
N LYS A 48 2.99 6.16 -16.45
CA LYS A 48 2.14 5.63 -15.37
C LYS A 48 2.96 4.90 -14.30
N MET A 49 3.97 4.14 -14.72
CA MET A 49 4.88 3.46 -13.79
C MET A 49 5.74 4.46 -13.00
N ARG A 50 6.27 5.50 -13.66
CA ARG A 50 7.02 6.57 -13.00
C ARG A 50 6.17 7.28 -11.95
N ASP A 51 4.92 7.61 -12.28
CA ASP A 51 4.00 8.27 -11.34
C ASP A 51 3.72 7.38 -10.12
N GLY A 52 3.61 6.06 -10.33
CA GLY A 52 3.52 5.07 -9.26
C GLY A 52 4.74 5.06 -8.34
N ILE A 53 5.95 5.10 -8.90
CA ILE A 53 7.21 5.16 -8.13
C ILE A 53 7.30 6.47 -7.34
N VAL A 54 6.96 7.61 -7.94
CA VAL A 54 6.94 8.91 -7.25
C VAL A 54 5.98 8.88 -6.06
N ARG A 55 4.77 8.32 -6.25
CA ARG A 55 3.80 8.15 -5.16
C ARG A 55 4.33 7.23 -4.06
N TRP A 56 5.00 6.14 -4.41
CA TRP A 56 5.61 5.25 -3.43
C TRP A 56 6.68 5.97 -2.59
N ILE A 57 7.57 6.74 -3.22
CA ILE A 57 8.57 7.54 -2.49
C ILE A 57 7.88 8.52 -1.54
N ALA A 58 6.84 9.22 -1.99
CA ALA A 58 6.08 10.16 -1.15
C ALA A 58 5.43 9.46 0.06
N GLU A 59 4.91 8.24 -0.12
CA GLU A 59 4.34 7.44 0.97
C GLU A 59 5.40 7.02 1.99
N ILE A 60 6.62 6.68 1.55
CA ILE A 60 7.74 6.41 2.48
C ILE A 60 8.11 7.65 3.28
N VAL A 61 8.16 8.83 2.64
CA VAL A 61 8.39 10.10 3.34
C VAL A 61 7.28 10.36 4.37
N ALA A 62 6.02 10.09 4.02
CA ALA A 62 4.89 10.24 4.93
C ALA A 62 4.97 9.28 6.14
N ILE A 63 5.42 8.03 5.94
CA ILE A 63 5.64 7.07 7.04
C ILE A 63 6.71 7.60 8.00
N VAL A 64 7.84 8.06 7.47
CA VAL A 64 8.94 8.62 8.29
C VAL A 64 8.43 9.84 9.07
N PHE A 65 7.67 10.72 8.43
CA PHE A 65 7.05 11.87 9.10
C PHE A 65 6.15 11.44 10.26
N VAL A 66 5.25 10.48 10.05
CA VAL A 66 4.33 10.01 11.11
C VAL A 66 5.08 9.33 12.25
N VAL A 67 6.14 8.57 11.97
CA VAL A 67 7.00 7.99 13.01
C VAL A 67 7.59 9.08 13.91
N VAL A 68 8.10 10.17 13.31
CA VAL A 68 8.65 11.31 14.07
C VAL A 68 7.57 11.99 14.90
N VAL A 69 6.39 12.25 14.31
CA VAL A 69 5.26 12.88 15.02
C VAL A 69 4.82 12.02 16.22
N ASP A 70 4.72 10.71 16.04
CA ASP A 70 4.32 9.78 17.11
C ASP A 70 5.33 9.79 18.28
N MET A 71 6.64 9.80 17.97
CA MET A 71 7.70 9.92 18.98
C MET A 71 7.66 11.26 19.72
N VAL A 72 7.48 12.37 19.01
CA VAL A 72 7.43 13.73 19.60
C VAL A 72 6.23 13.87 20.52
N LEU A 73 5.09 13.29 20.14
CA LEU A 73 3.86 13.34 20.93
C LEU A 73 3.77 12.25 22.01
N GLY A 74 4.72 11.31 22.06
CA GLY A 74 4.74 10.21 23.02
C GLY A 74 3.57 9.23 22.87
N LEU A 75 3.08 9.00 21.65
CA LEU A 75 1.87 8.21 21.38
C LEU A 75 2.11 6.69 21.34
N ASN A 76 3.23 6.19 21.85
CA ASN A 76 3.57 4.76 21.92
C ASN A 76 3.39 4.01 20.58
N PHE A 77 3.65 4.68 19.45
CA PHE A 77 3.49 4.14 18.10
C PHE A 77 2.06 3.82 17.66
N TYR A 78 1.03 4.28 18.37
CA TYR A 78 -0.37 4.06 17.99
C TYR A 78 -0.74 4.79 16.69
N LEU A 79 -0.29 6.03 16.50
CA LEU A 79 -0.56 6.81 15.30
C LEU A 79 0.18 6.21 14.09
N CYS A 80 1.43 5.79 14.29
CA CYS A 80 2.22 5.08 13.30
C CYS A 80 1.55 3.75 12.89
N GLY A 81 1.16 2.93 13.88
CA GLY A 81 0.50 1.65 13.63
C GLY A 81 -0.83 1.81 12.90
N PHE A 82 -1.65 2.80 13.28
CA PHE A 82 -2.89 3.11 12.59
C PHE A 82 -2.65 3.54 11.14
N THR A 83 -1.71 4.47 10.91
CA THR A 83 -1.41 4.98 9.56
C THR A 83 -0.88 3.89 8.64
N LEU A 84 0.07 3.07 9.11
CA LEU A 84 0.58 1.94 8.35
C LEU A 84 -0.51 0.92 8.03
N SER A 85 -1.42 0.65 8.96
CA SER A 85 -2.56 -0.25 8.73
C SER A 85 -3.45 0.26 7.61
N LEU A 86 -3.71 1.57 7.57
CA LEU A 86 -4.46 2.19 6.47
C LEU A 86 -3.74 2.08 5.13
N PHE A 87 -2.42 2.24 5.11
CA PHE A 87 -1.65 2.04 3.88
C PHE A 87 -1.67 0.59 3.40
N VAL A 88 -1.52 -0.39 4.29
CA VAL A 88 -1.68 -1.82 3.96
C VAL A 88 -3.07 -2.08 3.38
N TYR A 89 -4.13 -1.55 4.01
CA TYR A 89 -5.49 -1.68 3.52
C TYR A 89 -5.68 -1.08 2.12
N LYS A 90 -5.12 0.11 1.88
CA LYS A 90 -5.14 0.77 0.57
C LYS A 90 -4.44 -0.08 -0.50
N GLU A 91 -3.24 -0.61 -0.22
CA GLU A 91 -2.54 -1.49 -1.16
C GLU A 91 -3.28 -2.81 -1.39
N ALA A 92 -3.92 -3.37 -0.36
CA ALA A 92 -4.74 -4.58 -0.51
C ALA A 92 -5.90 -4.35 -1.51
N GLY A 93 -6.57 -3.20 -1.44
CA GLY A 93 -7.58 -2.82 -2.42
C GLY A 93 -7.04 -2.77 -3.85
N SER A 94 -5.90 -2.08 -4.06
CA SER A 94 -5.24 -1.98 -5.36
C SER A 94 -4.82 -3.35 -5.93
N ILE A 95 -4.30 -4.24 -5.08
CA ILE A 95 -3.98 -5.63 -5.44
C ILE A 95 -5.22 -6.36 -5.96
N LEU A 96 -6.35 -6.25 -5.24
CA LEU A 96 -7.60 -6.93 -5.61
C LEU A 96 -8.16 -6.40 -6.94
N GLU A 97 -8.08 -5.09 -7.19
CA GLU A 97 -8.43 -4.49 -8.48
C GLU A 97 -7.56 -5.04 -9.60
N ASN A 98 -6.23 -5.03 -9.42
CA ASN A 98 -5.29 -5.52 -10.43
C ASN A 98 -5.46 -7.02 -10.70
N LEU A 99 -5.72 -7.84 -9.67
CA LEU A 99 -6.04 -9.27 -9.83
C LEU A 99 -7.34 -9.49 -10.61
N THR A 100 -8.39 -8.72 -10.32
CA THR A 100 -9.67 -8.81 -11.01
C THR A 100 -9.52 -8.47 -12.49
N GLU A 101 -8.78 -7.42 -12.83
CA GLU A 101 -8.48 -7.07 -14.23
C GLU A 101 -7.57 -8.10 -14.92
N CYS A 102 -6.67 -8.74 -14.17
CA CYS A 102 -5.92 -9.89 -14.64
C CYS A 102 -6.79 -11.13 -14.88
N GLY A 103 -8.06 -11.14 -14.46
CA GLY A 103 -9.02 -12.21 -14.72
C GLY A 103 -9.10 -13.25 -13.60
N VAL A 104 -8.59 -12.93 -12.41
CA VAL A 104 -8.73 -13.79 -11.23
C VAL A 104 -10.14 -13.62 -10.65
N GLU A 105 -10.88 -14.72 -10.54
CA GLU A 105 -12.23 -14.69 -9.98
C GLU A 105 -12.20 -14.43 -8.47
N MET A 106 -12.73 -13.27 -8.07
CA MET A 106 -12.84 -12.89 -6.67
C MET A 106 -14.13 -13.44 -6.02
N PRO A 107 -14.09 -13.81 -4.72
CA PRO A 107 -15.29 -14.12 -3.95
C PRO A 107 -16.29 -12.96 -3.97
N LEU A 108 -17.60 -13.25 -3.91
CA LEU A 108 -18.67 -12.24 -3.99
C LEU A 108 -18.51 -11.09 -2.99
N ALA A 109 -18.13 -11.41 -1.74
CA ALA A 109 -17.91 -10.41 -0.70
C ALA A 109 -16.81 -9.38 -1.04
N VAL A 110 -15.86 -9.74 -1.89
CA VAL A 110 -14.80 -8.83 -2.37
C VAL A 110 -15.33 -7.99 -3.54
N LYS A 111 -16.04 -8.62 -4.50
CA LYS A 111 -16.64 -7.94 -5.66
C LYS A 111 -17.60 -6.82 -5.23
N GLU A 112 -18.49 -7.10 -4.29
CA GLU A 112 -19.45 -6.10 -3.77
C GLU A 112 -18.76 -4.90 -3.14
N LYS A 113 -17.67 -5.12 -2.38
CA LYS A 113 -16.91 -4.03 -1.78
C LYS A 113 -16.19 -3.19 -2.83
N LEU A 114 -15.61 -3.82 -3.86
CA LEU A 114 -14.96 -3.12 -4.97
C LEU A 114 -15.95 -2.28 -5.80
N GLU A 115 -17.17 -2.79 -6.05
CA GLU A 115 -18.21 -2.05 -6.78
C GLU A 115 -18.65 -0.76 -6.07
N VAL A 116 -18.65 -0.74 -4.74
CA VAL A 116 -18.93 0.47 -3.95
C VAL A 116 -17.82 1.52 -4.11
N PHE A 117 -16.56 1.11 -4.27
CA PHE A 117 -15.46 2.03 -4.56
C PHE A 117 -15.59 2.63 -5.97
N ASN A 118 -15.90 1.82 -6.98
CA ASN A 118 -16.03 2.28 -8.37
C ASN A 118 -17.23 3.22 -8.61
N LYS A 119 -18.35 3.04 -7.89
CA LYS A 119 -19.54 3.90 -8.04
C LYS A 119 -19.35 5.36 -7.58
N LYS A 120 -18.26 5.69 -6.86
CA LYS A 120 -18.01 7.06 -6.42
C LYS A 120 -17.32 7.95 -7.46
N GLU A 121 -16.73 7.39 -8.51
CA GLU A 121 -16.13 8.21 -9.58
C GLU A 121 -17.16 8.75 -10.60
N SER A 122 -18.40 8.27 -10.60
CA SER A 122 -19.42 8.63 -11.60
C SER A 122 -20.47 9.65 -11.14
N LYS A 123 -20.23 10.39 -10.04
CA LYS A 123 -21.10 11.50 -9.62
C LYS A 123 -20.31 12.72 -9.17
N VAL A 124 -19.68 13.39 -10.14
CA VAL A 124 -19.53 14.85 -10.12
C VAL A 124 -19.83 15.32 -11.54
N GLU A 125 -21.13 15.53 -11.81
CA GLU A 125 -21.60 16.48 -12.81
C GLU A 125 -21.86 17.81 -12.10
#